data_AF-A0A2G9TTG6-F1
#
_entry.id   AF-A0A2G9TTG6-F1
#
_cell.length_a   1.000
_cell.length_b   1.000
_cell.length_c   1.000
_cell.angle_alpha   90.00
_cell.angle_beta   90.00
_cell.angle_gamma   90.00
#
_symmetry.space_group_name_H-M   'P 1'
#
loop_
_entity.id
_entity.type
_entity.pdbx_description
1 polymer ?
#
loop_
_entity_poly.entity_id
_entity_poly.type
_entity_poly.pdbx_seq_one_letter_code
_entity_poly.pdbx_strand_id
1 'polypeptide(L)'
;MFSMSLSDIGLESTPTDVGTFGTAANWNKKKGTMGADGGTIPKRCELVKKKKKAEKLERNVKNASKWRNCQLSQQPLKKPIIACRYGRLYNKETVIEAILTKTIGNYSVASHIKGIKDFKELKLKENKDYNGGEVKGDEYLDYNQSEFLCPVTAVPMNGVNGFVVNWKCGCVFSEKALQEVKSDACHGCGGPWDPKESVVLNPDEELLE
;
A
#
# COMPACT_ATOMS: atom_id res chain seq x y z
N MET A 1 35.89 -29.89 -48.67
CA MET A 1 35.70 -28.75 -49.59
C MET A 1 35.28 -27.56 -48.75
N PHE A 2 36.26 -26.68 -48.46
CA PHE A 2 36.38 -25.30 -48.96
C PHE A 2 35.49 -24.33 -48.16
N SER A 3 36.02 -23.55 -47.21
CA SER A 3 36.92 -22.37 -47.34
C SER A 3 36.17 -21.08 -47.70
N MET A 4 36.71 -19.97 -47.17
CA MET A 4 36.51 -18.54 -47.46
C MET A 4 35.41 -17.85 -46.63
N SER A 5 35.64 -16.88 -45.72
CA SER A 5 36.59 -15.76 -45.53
C SER A 5 36.30 -14.48 -46.34
N LEU A 6 36.12 -13.37 -45.60
CA LEU A 6 36.23 -11.94 -45.96
C LEU A 6 35.21 -11.39 -46.99
N SER A 7 34.72 -10.14 -47.00
CA SER A 7 35.17 -8.85 -46.42
C SER A 7 34.12 -7.73 -46.71
N ASP A 8 34.04 -6.76 -45.79
CA ASP A 8 33.94 -5.27 -45.96
C ASP A 8 32.76 -4.51 -46.64
N ILE A 9 32.67 -3.24 -46.19
CA ILE A 9 31.93 -2.03 -46.62
C ILE A 9 30.65 -1.76 -45.77
N GLY A 10 30.42 -0.63 -45.08
CA GLY A 10 31.07 0.69 -44.99
C GLY A 10 29.98 1.80 -44.90
N LEU A 11 30.24 2.86 -44.11
CA LEU A 11 29.56 4.19 -44.05
C LEU A 11 28.15 4.30 -43.40
N GLU A 12 27.71 5.35 -42.69
CA GLU A 12 28.26 6.61 -42.13
C GLU A 12 27.08 7.34 -41.41
N SER A 13 27.32 8.09 -40.32
CA SER A 13 26.77 9.45 -40.02
C SER A 13 26.68 9.82 -38.52
N THR A 14 27.61 10.71 -38.14
CA THR A 14 27.49 11.93 -37.30
C THR A 14 26.88 11.92 -35.89
N PRO A 15 27.66 12.34 -34.88
CA PRO A 15 27.19 13.23 -33.81
C PRO A 15 27.79 14.64 -33.98
N THR A 16 26.93 15.67 -34.06
CA THR A 16 27.34 17.08 -34.08
C THR A 16 27.47 17.65 -32.66
N ASP A 17 28.66 18.20 -32.41
CA ASP A 17 29.08 19.12 -31.34
C ASP A 17 28.10 20.25 -31.01
N VAL A 18 28.11 20.73 -29.75
CA VAL A 18 28.66 22.03 -29.26
C VAL A 18 28.35 22.15 -27.75
N GLY A 19 29.14 22.71 -26.83
CA GLY A 19 30.37 23.50 -26.78
C GLY A 19 30.50 24.01 -25.32
N THR A 20 31.63 23.80 -24.64
CA THR A 20 32.76 24.73 -24.37
C THR A 20 32.75 25.49 -23.02
N PHE A 21 33.98 25.83 -22.60
CA PHE A 21 34.45 26.70 -21.51
C PHE A 21 34.61 26.06 -20.11
N GLY A 22 35.76 26.12 -19.43
CA GLY A 22 37.04 26.76 -19.70
C GLY A 22 38.04 26.48 -18.56
N THR A 23 39.31 26.36 -18.96
CA THR A 23 40.55 26.72 -18.25
C THR A 23 40.61 26.68 -16.71
N ALA A 24 41.41 25.73 -16.20
CA ALA A 24 41.91 25.71 -14.84
C ALA A 24 42.96 26.81 -14.61
N ALA A 25 42.70 27.71 -13.65
CA ALA A 25 43.70 28.61 -13.09
C ALA A 25 44.00 28.19 -11.64
N ASN A 26 45.27 27.89 -11.41
CA ASN A 26 45.88 27.64 -10.11
C ASN A 26 45.98 28.95 -9.32
N TRP A 27 45.54 28.95 -8.05
CA TRP A 27 45.94 30.01 -7.12
C TRP A 27 46.14 29.45 -5.72
N ASN A 28 47.42 29.23 -5.38
CA ASN A 28 47.87 29.01 -4.03
C ASN A 28 48.11 30.39 -3.37
N LYS A 29 47.41 30.72 -2.27
CA LYS A 29 47.71 31.91 -1.46
C LYS A 29 47.65 31.63 0.04
N LYS A 30 48.75 32.01 0.68
CA LYS A 30 49.22 31.83 2.06
C LYS A 30 48.28 32.27 3.20
N LYS A 31 48.38 31.51 4.31
CA LYS A 31 48.46 31.87 5.76
C LYS A 31 47.78 33.16 6.28
N GLY A 32 47.03 33.02 7.37
CA GLY A 32 46.79 34.10 8.35
C GLY A 32 45.72 33.81 9.42
N THR A 33 46.19 33.38 10.60
CA THR A 33 45.72 33.70 12.00
C THR A 33 44.25 33.72 12.43
N MET A 34 44.06 33.07 13.58
CA MET A 34 43.02 33.17 14.63
C MET A 34 42.02 34.32 14.57
N GLY A 35 40.73 33.97 14.62
CA GLY A 35 39.61 34.88 14.88
C GLY A 35 38.34 34.06 15.10
N ALA A 36 37.75 34.19 16.29
CA ALA A 36 36.62 33.42 16.80
C ALA A 36 35.27 33.78 16.15
N ASP A 37 34.34 32.82 16.25
CA ASP A 37 32.88 32.97 16.38
C ASP A 37 32.15 33.89 15.39
N GLY A 38 31.68 33.29 14.29
CA GLY A 38 30.76 33.91 13.36
C GLY A 38 29.89 32.88 12.65
N GLY A 39 29.04 32.18 13.43
CA GLY A 39 27.84 31.45 13.00
C GLY A 39 27.92 30.67 11.68
N THR A 40 28.17 29.37 11.77
CA THR A 40 27.87 28.44 10.67
C THR A 40 26.36 28.53 10.37
N ILE A 41 25.98 29.23 9.30
CA ILE A 41 24.62 29.17 8.73
C ILE A 41 24.42 27.70 8.32
N PRO A 42 23.55 26.92 9.00
CA PRO A 42 23.36 25.53 8.63
C PRO A 42 22.79 25.51 7.22
N LYS A 43 23.38 24.71 6.33
CA LYS A 43 22.87 24.60 4.96
C LYS A 43 21.44 24.05 5.04
N ARG A 44 20.54 24.49 4.15
CA ARG A 44 19.13 24.04 4.11
C ARG A 44 18.97 22.50 4.17
N CYS A 45 19.95 21.75 3.69
CA CYS A 45 20.00 20.30 3.77
C CYS A 45 20.12 19.73 5.21
N GLU A 46 20.67 20.48 6.16
CA GLU A 46 20.90 20.08 7.57
C GLU A 46 19.71 20.46 8.48
N LEU A 47 19.04 21.58 8.18
CA LEU A 47 17.83 22.03 8.90
C LEU A 47 16.56 21.24 8.52
N VAL A 48 16.56 20.53 7.40
CA VAL A 48 15.38 19.81 6.89
C VAL A 48 15.39 18.37 7.40
N LYS A 49 14.48 18.06 8.33
CA LYS A 49 14.15 16.71 8.85
C LYS A 49 13.87 15.72 7.70
N LYS A 50 14.89 15.05 7.15
CA LYS A 50 14.73 14.05 6.07
C LYS A 50 14.20 12.68 6.54
N LYS A 51 14.13 12.41 7.85
CA LYS A 51 13.68 11.10 8.38
C LYS A 51 12.17 10.88 8.41
N LYS A 52 11.36 11.89 8.72
CA LYS A 52 9.90 11.70 8.93
C LYS A 52 9.11 11.31 7.67
N LYS A 53 9.61 11.66 6.47
CA LYS A 53 8.92 11.33 5.20
C LYS A 53 9.13 9.88 4.76
N ALA A 54 10.33 9.33 4.99
CA ALA A 54 10.63 7.94 4.62
C ALA A 54 9.84 6.94 5.50
N GLU A 55 9.81 7.17 6.82
CA GLU A 55 9.05 6.34 7.76
C GLU A 55 7.54 6.32 7.45
N LYS A 56 6.96 7.47 7.06
CA LYS A 56 5.56 7.56 6.66
C LYS A 56 5.27 6.77 5.38
N LEU A 57 6.19 6.78 4.42
CA LEU A 57 6.04 6.00 3.18
C LEU A 57 6.05 4.50 3.48
N GLU A 58 6.99 4.02 4.29
CA GLU A 58 7.06 2.61 4.68
C GLU A 58 5.79 2.15 5.41
N ARG A 59 5.24 2.98 6.30
CA ARG A 59 3.96 2.70 6.98
C ARG A 59 2.81 2.57 5.99
N ASN A 60 2.71 3.49 5.03
CA ASN A 60 1.67 3.47 4.01
C ASN A 60 1.79 2.24 3.10
N VAL A 61 3.00 1.82 2.73
CA VAL A 61 3.24 0.62 1.94
C VAL A 61 2.80 -0.63 2.71
N LYS A 62 3.20 -0.75 3.98
CA LYS A 62 2.78 -1.88 4.85
C LYS A 62 1.26 -1.95 4.98
N ASN A 63 0.60 -0.82 5.22
CA ASN A 63 -0.86 -0.78 5.25
C ASN A 63 -1.45 -1.17 3.91
N ALA A 64 -1.01 -0.58 2.80
CA ALA A 64 -1.55 -0.91 1.48
C ALA A 64 -1.41 -2.40 1.13
N SER A 65 -0.36 -3.09 1.62
CA SER A 65 -0.23 -4.54 1.50
C SER A 65 -1.26 -5.30 2.35
N LYS A 66 -1.50 -4.90 3.61
CA LYS A 66 -2.53 -5.50 4.50
C LYS A 66 -3.94 -5.42 3.92
N TRP A 67 -4.21 -4.39 3.11
CA TRP A 67 -5.53 -4.16 2.49
C TRP A 67 -5.69 -4.83 1.12
N ARG A 68 -4.61 -5.24 0.47
CA ARG A 68 -4.62 -5.88 -0.86
C ARG A 68 -4.32 -7.37 -0.82
N ASN A 69 -3.69 -7.87 0.23
CA ASN A 69 -3.22 -9.25 0.32
C ASN A 69 -3.91 -10.00 1.45
N CYS A 70 -4.13 -11.30 1.23
CA CYS A 70 -4.59 -12.24 2.23
C CYS A 70 -3.52 -12.38 3.33
N GLN A 71 -3.90 -12.21 4.60
CA GLN A 71 -2.93 -12.29 5.69
C GLN A 71 -2.38 -13.71 5.93
N LEU A 72 -3.10 -14.74 5.48
CA LEU A 72 -2.66 -16.13 5.61
C LEU A 72 -1.71 -16.52 4.47
N SER A 73 -2.10 -16.32 3.21
CA SER A 73 -1.35 -16.79 2.03
C SER A 73 -0.42 -15.73 1.42
N GLN A 74 -0.53 -14.47 1.83
CA GLN A 74 0.18 -13.31 1.25
C GLN A 74 -0.11 -13.06 -0.24
N GLN A 75 -1.05 -13.79 -0.83
CA GLN A 75 -1.54 -13.60 -2.20
C GLN A 75 -2.53 -12.42 -2.28
N PRO A 76 -2.73 -11.81 -3.46
CA PRO A 76 -3.77 -10.79 -3.63
C PRO A 76 -5.14 -11.31 -3.22
N LEU A 77 -5.96 -10.43 -2.65
CA LEU A 77 -7.32 -10.75 -2.24
C LEU A 77 -8.16 -11.11 -3.46
N LYS A 78 -8.90 -12.21 -3.36
CA LYS A 78 -9.81 -12.69 -4.41
C LYS A 78 -11.19 -12.88 -3.80
N LYS A 79 -12.22 -12.53 -4.56
CA LYS A 79 -13.60 -12.79 -4.16
C LYS A 79 -13.87 -14.30 -4.17
N PRO A 80 -14.58 -14.85 -3.17
CA PRO A 80 -15.15 -14.17 -1.99
C PRO A 80 -14.11 -13.87 -0.89
N ILE A 81 -14.12 -12.63 -0.41
CA ILE A 81 -13.22 -12.15 0.67
C ILE A 81 -13.93 -12.33 2.02
N ILE A 82 -13.20 -12.80 3.02
CA ILE A 82 -13.70 -12.98 4.38
C ILE A 82 -12.91 -12.11 5.37
N ALA A 83 -13.58 -11.69 6.43
CA ALA A 83 -12.95 -11.07 7.59
C ALA A 83 -13.17 -11.88 8.86
N CYS A 84 -12.20 -11.86 9.77
CA CYS A 84 -12.37 -12.39 11.12
C CYS A 84 -12.87 -11.33 12.12
N ARG A 85 -13.13 -11.75 13.36
CA ARG A 85 -13.53 -10.86 14.47
C ARG A 85 -12.48 -9.81 14.85
N TYR A 86 -11.21 -10.05 14.54
CA TYR A 86 -10.12 -9.09 14.72
C TYR A 86 -9.95 -8.13 13.53
N GLY A 87 -10.83 -8.20 12.54
CA GLY A 87 -10.78 -7.30 11.38
C GLY A 87 -9.74 -7.66 10.32
N ARG A 88 -9.12 -8.84 10.41
CA ARG A 88 -8.13 -9.31 9.44
C ARG A 88 -8.81 -9.89 8.20
N LEU A 89 -8.22 -9.67 7.03
CA LEU A 89 -8.74 -10.05 5.72
C LEU A 89 -8.08 -11.34 5.19
N TYR A 90 -8.89 -12.23 4.64
CA TYR A 90 -8.43 -13.49 4.05
C TYR A 90 -9.21 -13.87 2.80
N ASN A 91 -8.60 -14.73 1.98
CA ASN A 91 -9.27 -15.43 0.89
C ASN A 91 -10.02 -16.63 1.47
N LYS A 92 -11.31 -16.76 1.15
CA LYS A 92 -12.16 -17.84 1.67
C LYS A 92 -11.58 -19.23 1.38
N GLU A 93 -11.07 -19.44 0.17
CA GLU A 93 -10.45 -20.70 -0.27
C GLU A 93 -9.29 -21.09 0.65
N THR A 94 -8.33 -20.19 0.83
CA THR A 94 -7.13 -20.43 1.63
C THR A 94 -7.43 -20.77 3.09
N VAL A 95 -8.44 -20.11 3.69
CA VAL A 95 -8.84 -20.41 5.07
C VAL A 95 -9.54 -21.75 5.16
N ILE A 96 -10.45 -22.08 4.24
CA ILE A 96 -11.13 -23.38 4.23
C ILE A 96 -10.11 -24.52 4.08
N GLU A 97 -9.18 -24.41 3.14
CA GLU A 97 -8.10 -25.38 2.94
C GLU A 97 -7.27 -25.56 4.22
N ALA A 98 -6.94 -24.46 4.89
CA ALA A 98 -6.17 -24.50 6.13
C ALA A 98 -6.97 -25.13 7.29
N ILE A 99 -8.30 -24.91 7.37
CA ILE A 99 -9.18 -25.59 8.36
C ILE A 99 -9.16 -27.09 8.09
N LEU A 100 -9.37 -27.50 6.85
CA LEU A 100 -9.46 -28.91 6.47
C LEU A 100 -8.15 -29.67 6.71
N THR A 101 -7.01 -29.03 6.42
CA THR A 101 -5.67 -29.58 6.67
C THR A 101 -5.21 -29.46 8.12
N LYS A 102 -5.99 -28.82 9.00
CA LYS A 102 -5.66 -28.55 10.41
C LYS A 102 -4.35 -27.77 10.60
N THR A 103 -3.95 -26.99 9.59
CA THR A 103 -2.70 -26.21 9.60
C THR A 103 -2.86 -24.81 10.20
N ILE A 104 -4.11 -24.33 10.40
CA ILE A 104 -4.40 -22.98 10.89
C ILE A 104 -3.73 -22.65 12.22
N GLY A 105 -3.65 -23.63 13.13
CA GLY A 105 -3.02 -23.44 14.43
C GLY A 105 -1.55 -23.04 14.35
N ASN A 106 -0.88 -23.33 13.23
CA ASN A 106 0.52 -22.98 13.01
C ASN A 106 0.71 -21.50 12.69
N TYR A 107 -0.35 -20.81 12.25
CA TYR A 107 -0.31 -19.40 11.88
C TYR A 107 -0.86 -18.56 13.03
N SER A 108 0.02 -17.81 13.72
CA SER A 108 -0.39 -16.85 14.76
C SER A 108 -1.41 -15.83 14.26
N VAL A 109 -1.37 -15.52 12.95
CA VAL A 109 -2.31 -14.59 12.32
C VAL A 109 -3.74 -15.15 12.22
N ALA A 110 -3.93 -16.47 12.19
CA ALA A 110 -5.22 -17.11 11.94
C ALA A 110 -5.63 -18.12 13.03
N SER A 111 -4.82 -18.31 14.08
CA SER A 111 -5.02 -19.29 15.15
C SER A 111 -6.38 -19.20 15.87
N HIS A 112 -7.03 -18.04 15.82
CA HIS A 112 -8.36 -17.80 16.39
C HIS A 112 -9.51 -18.36 15.55
N ILE A 113 -9.28 -18.64 14.27
CA ILE A 113 -10.29 -19.16 13.34
C ILE A 113 -10.39 -20.67 13.54
N LYS A 114 -11.46 -21.14 14.17
CA LYS A 114 -11.69 -22.57 14.41
C LYS A 114 -12.79 -23.13 13.51
N GLY A 115 -13.73 -22.28 13.09
CA GLY A 115 -14.80 -22.69 12.19
C GLY A 115 -15.47 -21.54 11.44
N ILE A 116 -16.56 -21.89 10.74
CA ILE A 116 -17.29 -20.99 9.85
C ILE A 116 -17.94 -19.82 10.60
N LYS A 117 -18.20 -19.96 11.90
CA LYS A 117 -18.78 -18.90 12.73
C LYS A 117 -17.80 -17.77 13.06
N ASP A 118 -16.50 -18.02 12.92
CA ASP A 118 -15.44 -17.09 13.34
C ASP A 118 -15.06 -16.09 12.25
N PHE A 119 -15.54 -16.30 11.02
CA PHE A 119 -15.35 -15.41 9.89
C PHE A 119 -16.67 -15.03 9.23
N LYS A 120 -16.67 -13.88 8.55
CA LYS A 120 -17.82 -13.38 7.80
C LYS A 120 -17.39 -13.00 6.39
N GLU A 121 -18.20 -13.39 5.41
CA GLU A 121 -18.02 -12.98 4.02
C GLU A 121 -18.38 -11.50 3.84
N LEU A 122 -17.48 -10.76 3.19
CA LEU A 122 -17.60 -9.32 3.01
C LEU A 122 -18.32 -8.97 1.70
N LYS A 123 -19.26 -8.02 1.79
CA LYS A 123 -19.93 -7.42 0.64
C LYS A 123 -19.26 -6.09 0.31
N LEU A 124 -18.26 -6.16 -0.55
CA LEU A 124 -17.48 -5.01 -1.04
C LEU A 124 -17.97 -4.58 -2.43
N LYS A 125 -18.08 -3.27 -2.64
CA LYS A 125 -18.39 -2.68 -3.94
C LYS A 125 -17.11 -2.56 -4.75
N GLU A 126 -17.12 -3.08 -5.97
CA GLU A 126 -15.99 -2.97 -6.89
C GLU A 126 -15.87 -1.56 -7.46
N ASN A 127 -14.62 -1.15 -7.66
CA ASN A 127 -14.27 0.00 -8.45
C ASN A 127 -14.15 -0.41 -9.91
N LYS A 128 -15.08 0.02 -10.76
CA LYS A 128 -15.01 -0.26 -12.21
C LYS A 128 -13.82 0.42 -12.88
N ASP A 129 -13.33 1.50 -12.28
CA ASP A 129 -12.21 2.27 -12.80
C ASP A 129 -10.86 1.66 -12.37
N TYR A 130 -10.84 0.58 -11.58
CA TYR A 130 -9.61 -0.08 -11.19
C TYR A 130 -9.06 -0.94 -12.33
N ASN A 131 -8.09 -0.39 -13.04
CA ASN A 131 -7.24 -1.17 -13.94
C ASN A 131 -6.16 -1.82 -13.07
N GLY A 132 -6.30 -3.10 -12.74
CA GLY A 132 -5.30 -3.90 -12.01
C GLY A 132 -3.98 -4.12 -12.78
N GLY A 133 -3.57 -3.13 -13.59
CA GLY A 133 -2.46 -3.19 -14.51
C GLY A 133 -1.13 -3.16 -13.79
N GLU A 134 -0.29 -4.12 -14.15
CA GLU A 134 1.15 -4.08 -13.92
C GLU A 134 1.69 -2.75 -14.45
N VAL A 135 2.36 -2.00 -13.57
CA VAL A 135 2.94 -0.70 -13.88
C VAL A 135 3.96 -0.88 -14.99
N LYS A 136 3.61 -0.51 -16.22
CA LYS A 136 4.55 -0.44 -17.32
C LYS A 136 5.28 0.90 -17.24
N GLY A 137 6.51 0.86 -16.76
CA GLY A 137 7.58 1.84 -17.02
C GLY A 137 7.43 3.23 -16.42
N ASP A 138 6.35 3.95 -16.73
CA ASP A 138 6.34 5.42 -16.64
C ASP A 138 5.03 5.99 -16.04
N GLU A 139 4.09 5.14 -15.67
CA GLU A 139 2.80 5.56 -15.11
C GLU A 139 2.89 5.73 -13.58
N TYR A 140 2.49 6.89 -13.07
CA TYR A 140 2.40 7.12 -11.62
C TYR A 140 1.40 6.12 -11.02
N LEU A 141 1.90 5.20 -10.19
CA LEU A 141 1.07 4.37 -9.31
C LEU A 141 0.27 5.31 -8.41
N ASP A 142 -0.98 5.59 -8.77
CA ASP A 142 -1.87 6.29 -7.88
C ASP A 142 -2.22 5.32 -6.75
N TYR A 143 -1.51 5.44 -5.63
CA TYR A 143 -1.76 4.68 -4.40
C TYR A 143 -3.20 4.84 -3.87
N ASN A 144 -3.98 5.75 -4.46
CA ASN A 144 -5.39 5.94 -4.19
C ASN A 144 -6.32 5.00 -4.99
N GLN A 145 -5.83 4.32 -6.03
CA GLN A 145 -6.65 3.40 -6.82
C GLN A 145 -6.70 2.03 -6.12
N SER A 146 -7.87 1.70 -5.57
CA SER A 146 -8.15 0.40 -4.97
C SER A 146 -9.26 -0.32 -5.74
N GLU A 147 -9.22 -1.65 -5.71
CA GLU A 147 -10.23 -2.52 -6.32
C GLU A 147 -11.62 -2.36 -5.66
N PHE A 148 -11.66 -1.95 -4.39
CA PHE A 148 -12.91 -1.80 -3.62
C PHE A 148 -13.15 -0.35 -3.17
N LEU A 149 -14.43 0.03 -3.14
CA LEU A 149 -14.90 1.35 -2.71
C LEU A 149 -15.95 1.21 -1.60
N CYS A 150 -16.07 2.25 -0.77
CA CYS A 150 -17.22 2.40 0.12
C CYS A 150 -18.52 2.59 -0.68
N PRO A 151 -19.61 1.86 -0.39
CA PRO A 151 -20.87 2.04 -1.11
C PRO A 151 -21.53 3.40 -0.87
N VAL A 152 -21.24 4.06 0.27
CA VAL A 152 -21.85 5.33 0.69
C VAL A 152 -20.99 6.51 0.25
N THR A 153 -19.75 6.58 0.74
CA THR A 153 -18.86 7.74 0.52
C THR A 153 -18.01 7.64 -0.74
N ALA A 154 -18.06 6.52 -1.47
CA ALA A 154 -17.21 6.21 -2.62
C ALA A 154 -15.69 6.29 -2.35
N VAL A 155 -15.29 6.31 -1.07
CA VAL A 155 -13.89 6.37 -0.64
C VAL A 155 -13.18 5.05 -0.95
N PRO A 156 -11.94 5.08 -1.48
CA PRO A 156 -11.16 3.88 -1.77
C PRO A 156 -10.70 3.13 -0.52
N MET A 157 -10.70 1.81 -0.62
CA MET A 157 -10.23 0.87 0.39
C MET A 157 -8.73 0.61 0.23
N ASN A 158 -7.91 1.63 0.52
CA ASN A 158 -6.45 1.61 0.35
C ASN A 158 -5.67 1.64 1.67
N GLY A 159 -6.35 1.57 2.82
CA GLY A 159 -5.74 1.61 4.15
C GLY A 159 -5.33 2.99 4.66
N VAL A 160 -5.72 4.05 3.95
CA VAL A 160 -5.66 5.43 4.48
C VAL A 160 -6.90 5.76 5.30
N ASN A 161 -8.06 5.20 4.92
CA ASN A 161 -9.32 5.37 5.63
C ASN A 161 -9.67 4.07 6.36
N GLY A 162 -10.18 4.18 7.58
CA GLY A 162 -10.73 3.04 8.31
C GLY A 162 -12.05 2.55 7.70
N PHE A 163 -12.26 1.24 7.73
CA PHE A 163 -13.51 0.61 7.32
C PHE A 163 -14.04 -0.28 8.42
N VAL A 164 -15.35 -0.38 8.49
CA VAL A 164 -16.09 -1.18 9.46
C VAL A 164 -17.00 -2.14 8.72
N VAL A 165 -17.11 -3.37 9.25
CA VAL A 165 -18.05 -4.37 8.78
C VAL A 165 -19.16 -4.58 9.79
N ASN A 166 -20.41 -4.69 9.30
CA ASN A 166 -21.52 -5.21 10.09
C ASN A 166 -21.46 -6.74 10.14
N TRP A 167 -21.23 -7.33 11.32
CA TRP A 167 -21.12 -8.78 11.45
C TRP A 167 -22.42 -9.54 11.07
N LYS A 168 -23.59 -8.92 11.25
CA LYS A 168 -24.87 -9.56 10.93
C LYS A 168 -25.04 -9.78 9.42
N CYS A 169 -24.76 -8.76 8.60
CA CYS A 169 -25.01 -8.80 7.16
C CYS A 169 -23.76 -8.91 6.27
N GLY A 170 -22.57 -8.62 6.77
CA GLY A 170 -21.31 -8.61 6.02
C GLY A 170 -21.10 -7.36 5.15
N CYS A 171 -21.95 -6.35 5.24
CA CYS A 171 -21.75 -5.07 4.53
C CYS A 171 -20.58 -4.29 5.15
N VAL A 172 -19.76 -3.69 4.28
CA VAL A 172 -18.58 -2.92 4.66
C VAL A 172 -18.77 -1.46 4.24
N PHE A 173 -18.39 -0.54 5.12
CA PHE A 173 -18.46 0.91 4.89
C PHE A 173 -17.32 1.62 5.61
N SER A 174 -17.02 2.83 5.17
CA SER A 174 -15.95 3.63 5.78
C SER A 174 -16.39 4.21 7.13
N GLU A 175 -15.45 4.45 8.04
CA GLU A 175 -15.73 5.15 9.30
C GLU A 175 -16.32 6.55 9.06
N LYS A 176 -15.91 7.21 7.98
CA LYS A 176 -16.48 8.51 7.55
C LYS A 176 -17.97 8.41 7.29
N ALA A 177 -18.43 7.34 6.64
CA ALA A 177 -19.86 7.10 6.40
C ALA A 177 -20.65 7.02 7.72
N LEU A 178 -20.07 6.41 8.77
CA LEU A 178 -20.70 6.32 10.09
C LEU A 178 -20.75 7.66 10.82
N GLN A 179 -19.76 8.52 10.60
CA GLN A 179 -19.72 9.86 11.19
C GLN A 179 -20.73 10.81 10.53
N GLU A 180 -20.85 10.75 9.20
CA GLU A 180 -21.75 11.58 8.41
C GLU A 180 -23.21 11.14 8.51
N VAL A 181 -23.45 9.82 8.50
CA VAL A 181 -24.81 9.24 8.50
C VAL A 181 -25.00 8.38 9.73
N LYS A 182 -25.61 8.97 10.77
CA LYS A 182 -26.02 8.23 11.97
C LYS A 182 -27.39 7.61 11.73
N SER A 183 -27.42 6.29 11.56
CA SER A 183 -28.65 5.51 11.39
C SER A 183 -28.59 4.23 12.23
N ASP A 184 -29.76 3.80 12.70
CA ASP A 184 -29.94 2.52 13.41
C ASP A 184 -30.09 1.33 12.45
N ALA A 185 -30.01 1.60 11.15
CA ALA A 185 -30.02 0.62 10.07
C ALA A 185 -28.69 0.59 9.32
N CYS A 186 -28.36 -0.56 8.75
CA CYS A 186 -27.13 -0.81 8.01
C CYS A 186 -27.15 -0.06 6.66
N HIS A 187 -26.14 0.76 6.41
CA HIS A 187 -26.05 1.61 5.21
C HIS A 187 -25.94 0.84 3.88
N GLY A 188 -25.61 -0.46 3.92
CA GLY A 188 -25.50 -1.29 2.72
C GLY A 188 -26.78 -2.04 2.34
N CYS A 189 -27.53 -2.53 3.33
CA CYS A 189 -28.67 -3.42 3.08
C CYS A 189 -29.97 -3.04 3.82
N GLY A 190 -29.96 -2.00 4.64
CA GLY A 190 -31.10 -1.59 5.47
C GLY A 190 -31.43 -2.54 6.64
N GLY A 191 -30.63 -3.57 6.88
CA GLY A 191 -30.80 -4.48 8.01
C GLY A 191 -30.44 -3.86 9.38
N PRO A 192 -30.56 -4.62 10.48
CA PRO A 192 -30.22 -4.11 11.81
C PRO A 192 -28.73 -3.74 11.91
N TRP A 193 -28.46 -2.60 12.52
CA TRP A 193 -27.11 -2.10 12.77
C TRP A 193 -26.87 -1.93 14.26
N ASP A 194 -25.84 -2.62 14.77
CA ASP A 194 -25.41 -2.52 16.16
C ASP A 194 -23.93 -2.15 16.21
N PRO A 195 -23.56 -1.01 16.80
CA PRO A 195 -22.16 -0.58 16.85
C PRO A 195 -21.28 -1.54 17.66
N LYS A 196 -21.87 -2.24 18.65
CA LYS A 196 -21.15 -3.23 19.48
C LYS A 196 -20.77 -4.50 18.73
N GLU A 197 -21.56 -4.90 17.74
CA GLU A 197 -21.29 -6.09 16.92
C GLU A 197 -20.51 -5.73 15.65
N SER A 198 -20.23 -4.46 15.43
CA SER A 198 -19.42 -3.99 14.32
C SER A 198 -17.94 -4.32 14.55
N VAL A 199 -17.22 -4.62 13.47
CA VAL A 199 -15.79 -4.94 13.52
C VAL A 199 -15.04 -3.97 12.62
N VAL A 200 -14.04 -3.29 13.16
CA VAL A 200 -13.12 -2.44 12.38
C VAL A 200 -12.16 -3.34 11.62
N LEU A 201 -11.97 -3.08 10.32
CA LEU A 201 -11.06 -3.82 9.46
C LEU A 201 -9.64 -3.27 9.57
N ASN A 202 -8.67 -4.17 9.68
CA ASN A 202 -7.25 -3.85 9.86
C ASN A 202 -6.99 -2.71 10.86
N PRO A 203 -7.45 -2.84 12.12
CA PRO A 203 -7.17 -1.83 13.14
C PRO A 203 -5.66 -1.68 13.34
N ASP A 204 -5.24 -0.48 13.77
CA ASP A 204 -3.86 -0.24 14.15
C ASP A 204 -3.46 -1.15 15.32
N GLU A 205 -2.21 -1.63 15.31
CA GLU A 205 -1.69 -2.59 16.28
C GLU A 205 -1.78 -2.08 17.74
N GLU A 206 -1.77 -0.76 17.93
CA GLU A 206 -1.94 -0.10 19.24
C GLU A 206 -3.34 -0.28 19.85
N LEU A 207 -4.35 -0.64 19.06
CA LEU A 207 -5.73 -0.87 19.51
C LEU A 207 -6.05 -2.35 19.73
N LEU A 208 -5.09 -3.25 19.52
CA LEU A 208 -5.25 -4.70 19.61
C LEU A 208 -4.72 -5.32 20.90
N GLU A 209 -4.25 -4.50 21.86
CA GLU A 209 -3.79 -4.92 23.19
C GLU A 209 -4.93 -5.20 24.17
#